data_AF-A0A924B161-F1
#
_entry.id   AF-A0A924B161-F1
#
_cell.length_a   1.000
_cell.length_b   1.000
_cell.length_c   1.000
_cell.angle_alpha   90.00
_cell.angle_beta   90.00
_cell.angle_gamma   90.00
#
_symmetry.space_group_name_H-M   'P 1'
#
loop_
_entity.id
_entity.type
_entity.pdbx_description
1 polymer ?
#
loop_
_entity_poly.entity_id
_entity_poly.type
_entity_poly.pdbx_seq_one_letter_code
_entity_poly.pdbx_strand_id
1 'polypeptide(L)'
;MKTLLIAALLISSVSFAQTSTPAAPMFSSLKDTMKDMKKILKDISAQVKDPSKNADSEKLSLALAKSTADAKLHMPKTAPDKAGQDLYIHMIDGVIQSANVLAAAFHENDNAKAIIILNTLSQQKKDGHERFQD
;
A
#
# COMPACT_ATOMS: atom_id res chain seq x y z
N MET A 1 -60.65 -34.74 4.52
CA MET A 1 -59.93 -35.88 3.92
C MET A 1 -58.47 -35.49 3.72
N LYS A 2 -57.58 -36.47 3.90
CA LYS A 2 -56.13 -36.38 3.88
C LYS A 2 -55.61 -35.91 2.52
N THR A 3 -54.73 -34.92 2.50
CA THR A 3 -53.61 -34.89 1.53
C THR A 3 -52.42 -34.15 2.14
N LEU A 4 -51.55 -34.92 2.79
CA LEU A 4 -50.16 -34.56 3.06
C LEU A 4 -49.41 -34.66 1.73
N LEU A 5 -48.82 -33.55 1.27
CA LEU A 5 -47.84 -33.56 0.19
C LEU A 5 -46.49 -33.21 0.80
N ILE A 6 -45.69 -34.25 1.02
CA ILE A 6 -44.31 -34.17 1.49
C ILE A 6 -43.45 -33.81 0.28
N ALA A 7 -43.03 -32.56 0.18
CA ALA A 7 -41.98 -32.15 -0.75
C ALA A 7 -40.63 -32.41 -0.08
N ALA A 8 -39.95 -33.46 -0.51
CA ALA A 8 -38.59 -33.78 -0.08
C ALA A 8 -37.62 -32.73 -0.64
N LEU A 9 -37.18 -31.79 0.21
CA LEU A 9 -35.99 -30.98 -0.08
C LEU A 9 -34.74 -31.83 0.16
N LEU A 10 -34.12 -32.28 -0.92
CA LEU A 10 -32.75 -32.77 -0.91
C LEU A 10 -31.82 -31.57 -0.71
N ILE A 11 -31.40 -31.34 0.54
CA ILE A 11 -30.35 -30.38 0.87
C ILE A 11 -29.01 -31.06 0.59
N SER A 12 -28.44 -30.77 -0.58
CA SER A 12 -27.06 -31.13 -0.92
C SER A 12 -26.10 -30.38 0.00
N SER A 13 -25.64 -31.02 1.07
CA SER A 13 -24.57 -30.49 1.92
C SER A 13 -23.24 -30.54 1.17
N VAL A 14 -22.89 -29.46 0.47
CA VAL A 14 -21.52 -29.21 0.03
C VAL A 14 -20.70 -28.76 1.24
N SER A 15 -20.04 -29.73 1.88
CA SER A 15 -18.97 -29.45 2.83
C SER A 15 -17.79 -28.89 2.07
N PHE A 16 -17.69 -27.55 1.98
CA PHE A 16 -16.43 -26.91 1.66
C PHE A 16 -15.52 -27.08 2.87
N ALA A 17 -14.65 -28.09 2.80
CA ALA A 17 -13.48 -28.17 3.67
C ALA A 17 -12.57 -26.98 3.33
N GLN A 18 -12.83 -25.85 3.97
CA GLN A 18 -11.98 -24.68 3.92
C GLN A 18 -10.73 -25.02 4.74
N THR A 19 -9.73 -25.60 4.09
CA THR A 19 -8.38 -25.70 4.64
C THR A 19 -7.84 -24.28 4.75
N SER A 20 -8.20 -23.59 5.82
CA SER A 20 -7.55 -22.35 6.23
C SER A 20 -6.16 -22.71 6.76
N THR A 21 -5.24 -22.99 5.84
CA THR A 21 -3.83 -22.77 6.12
C THR A 21 -3.73 -21.29 6.46
N PRO A 22 -3.31 -20.91 7.67
CA PRO A 22 -2.99 -19.52 7.93
C PRO A 22 -1.85 -19.20 6.97
N ALA A 23 -2.11 -18.36 5.97
CA ALA A 23 -1.03 -17.80 5.19
C ALA A 23 -0.15 -17.06 6.20
N ALA A 24 1.02 -17.65 6.50
CA ALA A 24 2.05 -16.93 7.20
C ALA A 24 2.23 -15.60 6.45
N PRO A 25 2.23 -14.44 7.13
CA PRO A 25 2.41 -13.18 6.43
C PRO A 25 3.72 -13.30 5.64
N MET A 26 3.61 -13.33 4.31
CA MET A 26 4.77 -13.18 3.45
C MET A 26 5.23 -11.74 3.67
N PHE A 27 6.11 -11.54 4.65
CA PHE A 27 6.78 -10.27 4.83
C PHE A 27 7.59 -10.05 3.55
N SER A 28 7.12 -9.14 2.70
CA SER A 28 7.82 -8.71 1.49
C SER A 28 9.20 -8.20 1.91
N SER A 29 10.27 -8.58 1.24
CA SER A 29 11.58 -8.01 1.58
C SER A 29 11.58 -6.48 1.38
N LEU A 30 12.48 -5.74 2.04
CA LEU A 30 12.65 -4.29 1.81
C LEU A 30 12.78 -3.96 0.31
N LYS A 31 13.48 -4.83 -0.43
CA LYS A 31 13.63 -4.73 -1.88
C LYS A 31 12.31 -4.84 -2.63
N ASP A 32 11.43 -5.75 -2.21
CA ASP A 32 10.10 -5.91 -2.81
C ASP A 32 9.22 -4.70 -2.50
N THR A 33 9.24 -4.22 -1.24
CA THR A 33 8.55 -2.97 -0.86
C THR A 33 9.03 -1.79 -1.70
N MET A 34 10.33 -1.63 -1.91
CA MET A 34 10.89 -0.56 -2.73
C MET A 34 10.51 -0.68 -4.22
N LYS A 35 10.39 -1.91 -4.72
CA LYS A 35 9.93 -2.19 -6.08
C LYS A 35 8.44 -1.84 -6.24
N ASP A 36 7.62 -2.18 -5.26
CA ASP A 36 6.19 -1.86 -5.24
C ASP A 36 5.95 -0.36 -5.12
N MET A 37 6.65 0.32 -4.22
CA MET A 37 6.64 1.79 -4.13
C MET A 37 7.01 2.44 -5.46
N LYS A 38 8.07 1.96 -6.13
CA LYS A 38 8.46 2.46 -7.46
C LYS A 38 7.37 2.25 -8.50
N LYS A 39 6.70 1.09 -8.50
CA LYS A 39 5.60 0.80 -9.42
C LYS A 39 4.42 1.75 -9.18
N ILE A 40 3.98 1.88 -7.93
CA ILE A 40 2.85 2.72 -7.56
C ILE A 40 3.11 4.19 -7.92
N LEU A 41 4.30 4.72 -7.59
CA LEU A 41 4.67 6.10 -7.94
C LEU A 41 4.67 6.33 -9.46
N LYS A 42 5.11 5.34 -10.26
CA LYS A 42 5.05 5.42 -11.72
C LYS A 42 3.61 5.44 -12.22
N ASP A 43 2.74 4.60 -11.66
CA ASP A 43 1.33 4.54 -12.03
C ASP A 43 0.63 5.87 -11.69
N ILE A 44 0.86 6.42 -10.49
CA ILE A 44 0.35 7.75 -10.10
C ILE A 44 0.88 8.84 -11.04
N SER A 45 2.17 8.82 -11.37
CA SER A 45 2.76 9.82 -12.27
C SER A 45 2.16 9.80 -13.67
N ALA A 46 1.70 8.65 -14.16
CA ALA A 46 1.09 8.55 -15.49
C ALA A 46 -0.31 9.20 -15.55
N GLN A 47 -0.98 9.33 -14.41
CA GLN A 47 -2.36 9.80 -14.31
C GLN A 47 -2.51 11.12 -13.55
N VAL A 48 -1.46 11.64 -12.91
CA VAL A 48 -1.51 12.83 -12.02
C VAL A 48 -2.07 14.10 -12.70
N LYS A 49 -2.01 14.19 -14.02
CA LYS A 49 -2.54 15.33 -14.79
C LYS A 49 -3.98 15.13 -15.29
N ASP A 50 -4.58 13.97 -15.07
CA ASP A 50 -5.91 13.59 -15.56
C ASP A 50 -6.92 13.57 -14.40
N PRO A 51 -7.79 14.58 -14.26
CA PRO A 51 -8.79 14.63 -13.20
C PRO A 51 -9.75 13.44 -13.21
N SER A 52 -9.99 12.82 -14.38
CA SER A 52 -10.86 11.63 -14.47
C SER A 52 -10.28 10.41 -13.77
N LYS A 53 -8.98 10.45 -13.44
CA LYS A 53 -8.23 9.41 -12.73
C LYS A 53 -8.00 9.72 -11.26
N ASN A 54 -8.53 10.82 -10.73
CA ASN A 54 -8.28 11.23 -9.35
C ASN A 54 -8.72 10.17 -8.34
N ALA A 55 -9.89 9.55 -8.51
CA ALA A 55 -10.34 8.48 -7.60
C ALA A 55 -9.42 7.24 -7.61
N ASP A 56 -8.87 6.87 -8.76
CA ASP A 56 -7.90 5.76 -8.86
C ASP A 56 -6.53 6.17 -8.30
N SER A 57 -6.15 7.43 -8.47
CA SER A 57 -4.92 8.00 -7.92
C SER A 57 -4.94 8.13 -6.41
N GLU A 58 -6.08 8.48 -5.84
CA GLU A 58 -6.31 8.46 -4.39
C GLU A 58 -6.08 7.06 -3.82
N LYS A 59 -6.72 6.04 -4.41
CA LYS A 59 -6.54 4.64 -3.99
C LYS A 59 -5.09 4.18 -4.08
N LEU A 60 -4.39 4.53 -5.17
CA LEU A 60 -2.97 4.21 -5.34
C LEU A 60 -2.10 4.92 -4.29
N SER A 61 -2.43 6.16 -3.93
CA SER A 61 -1.71 6.91 -2.90
C SER A 61 -1.90 6.30 -1.50
N LEU A 62 -3.11 5.85 -1.19
CA LEU A 62 -3.38 5.10 0.06
C LEU A 62 -2.68 3.73 0.07
N ALA A 63 -2.64 3.04 -1.08
CA ALA A 63 -1.89 1.80 -1.22
C ALA A 63 -0.38 2.00 -1.03
N LEU A 64 0.17 3.13 -1.51
CA LEU A 64 1.55 3.52 -1.26
C LEU A 64 1.81 3.67 0.24
N ALA A 65 0.98 4.44 0.96
CA ALA A 65 1.12 4.63 2.40
C ALA A 65 1.12 3.28 3.16
N LYS A 66 0.20 2.38 2.79
CA LYS A 66 0.13 1.03 3.38
C LYS A 66 1.40 0.22 3.09
N SER A 67 1.83 0.14 1.84
CA SER A 67 3.02 -0.62 1.44
C SER A 67 4.30 -0.07 2.11
N THR A 68 4.41 1.25 2.24
CA THR A 68 5.53 1.90 2.92
C THR A 68 5.56 1.61 4.43
N ALA A 69 4.40 1.42 5.08
CA ALA A 69 4.36 1.04 6.49
C ALA A 69 5.03 -0.31 6.76
N ASP A 70 4.90 -1.27 5.82
CA ASP A 70 5.52 -2.59 5.92
C ASP A 70 7.06 -2.50 5.88
N ALA A 71 7.64 -1.46 5.26
CA ALA A 71 9.08 -1.22 5.25
C ALA A 71 9.68 -1.04 6.64
N LYS A 72 8.89 -0.60 7.63
CA LYS A 72 9.34 -0.45 9.02
C LYS A 72 9.73 -1.78 9.67
N LEU A 73 9.26 -2.90 9.13
CA LEU A 73 9.60 -4.24 9.61
C LEU A 73 11.00 -4.68 9.13
N HIS A 74 11.60 -3.94 8.21
CA HIS A 74 12.89 -4.27 7.59
C HIS A 74 13.90 -3.18 7.88
N MET A 75 14.62 -3.32 9.01
CA MET A 75 15.69 -2.38 9.36
C MET A 75 16.90 -2.59 8.45
N PRO A 76 17.43 -1.52 7.82
CA PRO A 76 18.58 -1.63 6.94
C PRO A 76 19.86 -1.87 7.76
N LYS A 77 20.81 -2.65 7.21
CA LYS A 77 22.10 -2.92 7.89
C LYS A 77 22.93 -1.67 8.13
N THR A 78 22.71 -0.63 7.31
CA THR A 78 23.35 0.68 7.39
C THR A 78 22.83 1.54 8.56
N ALA A 79 21.82 1.08 9.30
CA ALA A 79 21.30 1.68 10.53
C ALA A 79 21.56 0.77 11.77
N PRO A 80 22.82 0.55 12.17
CA PRO A 80 23.15 -0.42 13.22
C PRO A 80 22.81 0.04 14.64
N ASP A 81 22.72 1.35 14.87
CA ASP A 81 22.46 1.94 16.18
C ASP A 81 21.04 2.52 16.29
N LYS A 82 20.66 2.88 17.51
CA LYS A 82 19.32 3.42 17.79
C LYS A 82 19.05 4.71 17.02
N ALA A 83 20.05 5.59 16.90
CA ALA A 83 19.92 6.86 16.19
C ALA A 83 19.67 6.65 14.68
N GLY A 84 20.38 5.71 14.04
CA GLY A 84 20.17 5.35 12.65
C GLY A 84 18.81 4.70 12.41
N GLN A 85 18.37 3.83 13.32
CA GLN A 85 17.03 3.20 13.24
C GLN A 85 15.92 4.24 13.38
N ASP A 86 16.04 5.18 14.33
CA ASP A 86 15.08 6.25 14.52
C ASP A 86 15.01 7.18 13.30
N LEU A 87 16.16 7.49 12.69
CA LEU A 87 16.21 8.23 11.44
C LEU A 87 15.53 7.47 10.30
N TYR A 88 15.77 6.16 10.17
CA TYR A 88 15.11 5.32 9.16
C TYR A 88 13.59 5.35 9.34
N ILE A 89 13.10 5.10 10.55
CA ILE A 89 11.67 5.13 10.86
C ILE A 89 11.08 6.50 10.54
N HIS A 90 11.76 7.60 10.91
CA HIS A 90 11.32 8.95 10.62
C HIS A 90 11.20 9.24 9.13
N MET A 91 12.15 8.77 8.30
CA MET A 91 12.07 8.91 6.84
C MET A 91 10.90 8.10 6.26
N ILE A 92 10.66 6.89 6.75
CA ILE A 92 9.51 6.08 6.35
C ILE A 92 8.20 6.78 6.72
N ASP A 93 8.10 7.34 7.93
CA ASP A 93 6.95 8.14 8.37
C ASP A 93 6.72 9.37 7.48
N GLY A 94 7.79 10.06 7.08
CA GLY A 94 7.71 11.18 6.14
C GLY A 94 7.12 10.78 4.79
N VAL A 95 7.47 9.60 4.26
CA VAL A 95 6.88 9.09 3.02
C VAL A 95 5.41 8.73 3.19
N ILE A 96 5.04 8.08 4.29
CA ILE A 96 3.64 7.74 4.60
C ILE A 96 2.79 9.00 4.70
N GLN A 97 3.28 10.03 5.40
CA GLN A 97 2.60 11.31 5.52
C GLN A 97 2.40 11.94 4.14
N SER A 98 3.45 12.05 3.32
CA SER A 98 3.34 12.61 1.97
C SER A 98 2.35 11.82 1.10
N ALA A 99 2.33 10.49 1.19
CA ALA A 99 1.38 9.65 0.46
C ALA A 99 -0.08 9.90 0.89
N ASN A 100 -0.34 10.12 2.18
CA ASN A 100 -1.67 10.48 2.67
C ASN A 100 -2.09 11.89 2.22
N VAL A 101 -1.17 12.86 2.22
CA VAL A 101 -1.44 14.21 1.71
C VAL A 101 -1.69 14.17 0.19
N LEU A 102 -0.99 13.29 -0.54
CA LEU A 102 -1.23 13.07 -1.97
C LEU A 102 -2.63 12.49 -2.21
N ALA A 103 -3.06 11.51 -1.41
CA ALA A 103 -4.41 10.97 -1.48
C ALA A 103 -5.46 12.07 -1.27
N ALA A 104 -5.28 12.91 -0.25
CA ALA A 104 -6.16 14.04 0.01
C ALA A 104 -6.19 15.05 -1.16
N ALA A 105 -5.05 15.35 -1.78
CA ALA A 105 -5.01 16.23 -2.95
C ALA A 105 -5.81 15.68 -4.14
N PHE A 106 -5.74 14.37 -4.40
CA PHE A 106 -6.59 13.74 -5.42
C PHE A 106 -8.06 13.75 -5.05
N HIS A 107 -8.40 13.49 -3.78
CA HIS A 107 -9.77 13.58 -3.27
C HIS A 107 -10.36 14.98 -3.45
N GLU A 108 -9.55 16.01 -3.20
CA GLU A 108 -9.88 17.44 -3.37
C GLU A 108 -9.89 17.89 -4.85
N ASN A 109 -9.53 17.00 -5.79
CA ASN A 109 -9.30 17.32 -7.21
C ASN A 109 -8.24 18.41 -7.46
N ASP A 110 -7.28 18.55 -6.54
CA ASP A 110 -6.17 19.49 -6.64
C ASP A 110 -4.95 18.81 -7.29
N ASN A 111 -5.02 18.60 -8.60
CA ASN A 111 -3.94 17.97 -9.37
C ASN A 111 -2.64 18.79 -9.35
N ALA A 112 -2.70 20.11 -9.15
CA ALA A 112 -1.49 20.94 -9.05
C ALA A 112 -0.73 20.64 -7.76
N LYS A 113 -1.42 20.59 -6.62
CA LYS A 113 -0.87 20.14 -5.33
C LYS A 113 -0.41 18.69 -5.40
N ALA A 114 -1.15 17.81 -6.06
CA ALA A 114 -0.75 16.41 -6.25
C ALA A 114 0.59 16.27 -6.98
N ILE A 115 0.83 17.06 -8.04
CA ILE A 115 2.13 17.07 -8.75
C ILE A 115 3.28 17.49 -7.82
N ILE A 116 3.07 18.54 -7.01
CA ILE A 116 4.08 19.03 -6.07
C ILE A 116 4.45 17.92 -5.07
N ILE A 117 3.43 17.28 -4.47
CA ILE A 117 3.64 16.21 -3.48
C ILE A 117 4.30 14.99 -4.11
N LEU A 118 3.94 14.63 -5.35
CA LEU A 118 4.54 13.51 -6.07
C LEU A 118 6.05 13.73 -6.29
N ASN A 119 6.47 14.97 -6.57
CA ASN A 119 7.89 15.32 -6.66
C ASN A 119 8.58 15.19 -5.30
N THR A 120 7.94 15.66 -4.22
CA THR A 120 8.46 15.49 -2.85
C THR A 120 8.63 14.00 -2.50
N LEU A 121 7.64 13.16 -2.79
CA LEU A 121 7.73 11.70 -2.57
C LEU A 121 8.87 11.07 -3.35
N SER A 122 9.06 11.48 -4.60
CA SER A 122 10.15 10.98 -5.44
C SER A 122 11.52 11.33 -4.85
N GLN A 123 11.66 12.54 -4.30
CA GLN A 123 12.88 12.98 -3.63
C GLN A 123 13.10 12.23 -2.31
N GLN A 124 12.08 12.13 -1.44
CA GLN A 124 12.18 11.39 -0.17
C GLN A 124 12.60 9.93 -0.38
N LYS A 125 12.03 9.27 -1.41
CA LYS A 125 12.43 7.90 -1.78
C LYS A 125 13.89 7.83 -2.23
N LYS A 126 14.35 8.82 -2.99
CA LYS A 126 15.75 8.90 -3.44
C LYS A 126 16.69 9.09 -2.25
N ASP A 127 16.40 10.06 -1.38
CA ASP A 127 17.21 10.35 -0.20
C ASP A 127 17.30 9.14 0.74
N GLY A 128 16.18 8.46 0.97
CA GLY A 128 16.14 7.23 1.79
C GLY A 128 16.98 6.11 1.17
N HIS A 129 16.89 5.93 -0.15
CA HIS A 129 17.69 4.93 -0.86
C HIS A 129 19.19 5.25 -0.81
N GLU A 130 19.57 6.51 -1.02
CA GLU A 130 20.98 6.93 -0.97
C GLU A 130 21.57 6.77 0.44
N ARG A 131 20.76 7.03 1.48
CA ARG A 131 21.19 6.96 2.89
C ARG A 131 21.29 5.54 3.41
N PHE A 132 20.33 4.70 3.06
CA PHE A 132 20.18 3.36 3.64
C PHE A 132 20.45 2.26 2.63
N GLN A 133 21.28 2.51 1.61
CA GLN A 133 21.63 1.54 0.56
C GLN A 133 21.83 0.14 1.14
N ASP A 134 20.88 -0.75 0.84
CA ASP A 134 20.90 -2.17 1.19
C ASP A 134 20.64 -2.96 -0.10
#